data_AF-D6ZAY4-F1
#
_entry.id   AF-D6ZAY4-F1
#
_cell.length_a   1.000
_cell.length_b   1.000
_cell.length_c   1.000
_cell.angle_alpha   90.00
_cell.angle_beta   90.00
_cell.angle_gamma   90.00
#
_symmetry.space_group_name_H-M   'P 1'
#
loop_
_entity.id
_entity.type
_entity.pdbx_description
1 polymer ?
#
loop_
_entity_poly.entity_id
_entity_poly.type
_entity_poly.pdbx_seq_one_letter_code
_entity_poly.pdbx_strand_id
1 'polypeptide(L)'
;MAHPLEMVSPVLAGAVKAVPKEKAPAVAAGMARAGVSGASAYTQGQVWGPLYGALANNGEGSGTGEFAAAREAAKGELRSHELDGMELLARLEGRVPAPVGDAPPTRGEYENHRNLTWRLRAMLTALEDPYPEQLLDIAHCLHNGGMNDTDITQAL
;
A
#
# COMPACT_ATOMS: atom_id res chain seq x y z
N MET A 1 -10.15 3.10 -20.82
CA MET A 1 -11.02 3.05 -19.62
C MET A 1 -10.57 4.16 -18.69
N ALA A 2 -11.49 4.80 -17.95
CA ALA A 2 -11.09 5.75 -16.91
C ALA A 2 -10.49 4.98 -15.73
N HIS A 3 -9.41 5.47 -15.15
CA HIS A 3 -8.78 4.84 -13.99
C HIS A 3 -9.75 4.88 -12.79
N PRO A 4 -9.85 3.84 -11.94
CA PRO A 4 -10.82 3.80 -10.83
C PRO A 4 -10.78 5.02 -9.89
N LEU A 5 -9.57 5.54 -9.63
CA LEU A 5 -9.38 6.77 -8.85
C LEU A 5 -10.17 7.97 -9.39
N GLU A 6 -10.32 8.07 -10.72
CA GLU A 6 -11.07 9.16 -11.34
C GLU A 6 -12.56 9.12 -11.01
N MET A 7 -13.09 7.96 -10.63
CA MET A 7 -14.48 7.80 -10.22
C MET A 7 -14.68 8.09 -8.73
N VAL A 8 -13.72 7.70 -7.88
CA VAL A 8 -13.85 7.81 -6.41
C VAL A 8 -13.27 9.11 -5.85
N SER A 9 -12.23 9.67 -6.47
CA SER A 9 -11.65 10.97 -6.14
C SER A 9 -11.09 11.67 -7.40
N PRO A 10 -11.96 12.36 -8.17
CA PRO A 10 -11.55 13.02 -9.41
C PRO A 10 -10.55 14.16 -9.18
N VAL A 11 -10.63 14.85 -8.03
CA VAL A 11 -9.71 15.94 -7.67
C VAL A 11 -8.31 15.39 -7.43
N LEU A 12 -8.19 14.31 -6.65
CA LEU A 12 -6.90 13.65 -6.41
C LEU A 12 -6.33 13.09 -7.71
N ALA A 13 -7.16 12.42 -8.52
CA ALA A 13 -6.72 11.89 -9.82
C ALA A 13 -6.19 13.01 -10.74
N GLY A 14 -6.84 14.18 -10.74
CA GLY A 14 -6.38 15.36 -11.47
C GLY A 14 -5.03 15.87 -10.98
N ALA A 15 -4.83 15.96 -9.66
CA ALA A 15 -3.56 16.38 -9.06
C ALA A 15 -2.42 15.41 -9.41
N VAL A 16 -2.67 14.10 -9.32
CA VAL A 16 -1.71 13.05 -9.68
C VAL A 16 -1.32 13.11 -11.17
N LYS A 17 -2.29 13.31 -12.06
CA LYS A 17 -2.03 13.45 -13.51
C LYS A 17 -1.23 14.71 -13.87
N ALA A 18 -1.26 15.73 -13.01
CA ALA A 18 -0.49 16.95 -13.21
C ALA A 18 1.00 16.81 -12.84
N VAL A 19 1.40 15.69 -12.21
CA VAL A 19 2.80 15.43 -11.86
C VAL A 19 3.63 15.27 -13.13
N PRO A 20 4.72 16.05 -13.30
CA PRO A 20 5.63 15.90 -14.44
C PRO A 20 6.27 14.51 -14.47
N LYS A 21 6.40 13.92 -15.66
CA LYS A 21 6.92 12.54 -15.83
C LYS A 21 8.31 12.36 -15.23
N GLU A 22 9.16 13.38 -15.32
CA GLU A 22 10.51 13.40 -14.76
C GLU A 22 10.53 13.36 -13.22
N LYS A 23 9.43 13.77 -12.56
CA LYS A 23 9.29 13.72 -11.10
C LYS A 23 8.59 12.45 -10.63
N ALA A 24 7.93 11.71 -11.53
CA ALA A 24 7.09 10.58 -11.17
C ALA A 24 7.77 9.53 -10.27
N PRO A 25 9.03 9.11 -10.50
CA PRO A 25 9.69 8.15 -9.62
C PRO A 25 9.89 8.67 -8.19
N ALA A 26 10.28 9.94 -8.05
CA ALA A 26 10.47 10.56 -6.73
C ALA A 26 9.14 10.72 -5.98
N VAL A 27 8.09 11.12 -6.71
CA VAL A 27 6.73 11.25 -6.16
C VAL A 27 6.16 9.89 -5.75
N ALA A 28 6.34 8.85 -6.57
CA ALA A 28 5.93 7.48 -6.25
C ALA A 28 6.55 7.02 -4.93
N ALA A 29 7.86 7.24 -4.76
CA ALA A 29 8.57 6.87 -3.55
C ALA A 29 8.12 7.69 -2.32
N GLY A 30 7.91 9.00 -2.49
CA GLY A 30 7.43 9.89 -1.44
C GLY A 30 6.04 9.51 -0.93
N MET A 31 5.10 9.30 -1.86
CA MET A 31 3.74 8.85 -1.55
C MET A 31 3.72 7.50 -0.82
N ALA A 32 4.42 6.50 -1.36
CA ALA A 32 4.49 5.17 -0.75
C ALA A 32 5.06 5.23 0.67
N ARG A 33 6.15 5.99 0.87
CA ARG A 33 6.76 6.18 2.18
C ARG A 33 5.81 6.86 3.16
N ALA A 34 5.10 7.91 2.73
CA ALA A 34 4.11 8.58 3.57
C ALA A 34 3.03 7.60 4.04
N GLY A 35 2.52 6.75 3.13
CA GLY A 35 1.48 5.77 3.42
C GLY A 35 1.83 4.72 4.46
N VAL A 36 3.10 4.34 4.56
CA VAL A 36 3.56 3.30 5.51
C VAL A 36 4.34 3.86 6.70
N SER A 37 4.58 5.18 6.76
CA SER A 37 5.36 5.82 7.82
C SER A 37 4.81 5.58 9.24
N GLY A 38 3.47 5.46 9.38
CA GLY A 38 2.80 5.14 10.64
C GLY A 38 2.72 3.66 10.99
N ALA A 39 3.17 2.75 10.11
CA ALA A 39 3.08 1.29 10.29
C ALA A 39 4.39 0.68 10.82
N SER A 40 5.06 1.39 11.75
CA SER A 40 6.49 1.24 12.06
C SER A 40 6.93 -0.16 12.51
N ALA A 41 6.07 -0.95 13.14
CA ALA A 41 6.43 -2.31 13.55
C ALA A 41 6.47 -3.30 12.36
N TYR A 42 5.62 -3.08 11.36
CA TYR A 42 5.51 -3.96 10.19
C TYR A 42 6.60 -3.66 9.16
N THR A 43 6.90 -2.38 8.97
CA THR A 43 7.87 -1.90 7.98
C THR A 43 9.33 -1.99 8.43
N GLN A 44 9.59 -2.48 9.65
CA GLN A 44 10.94 -2.72 10.18
C GLN A 44 11.35 -4.20 10.18
N GLY A 45 10.47 -5.10 9.71
CA GLY A 45 10.77 -6.53 9.59
C GLY A 45 11.74 -6.87 8.45
N GLN A 46 12.22 -8.12 8.41
CA GLN A 46 13.18 -8.59 7.39
C GLN A 46 12.64 -8.51 5.95
N VAL A 47 11.31 -8.52 5.77
CA VAL A 47 10.67 -8.47 4.45
C VAL A 47 10.41 -7.03 4.01
N TRP A 48 9.73 -6.22 4.83
CA TRP A 48 9.36 -4.86 4.45
C TRP A 48 10.44 -3.81 4.74
N GLY A 49 11.36 -4.09 5.67
CA GLY A 49 12.46 -3.21 6.07
C GLY A 49 13.39 -2.79 4.93
N PRO A 50 13.93 -3.74 4.14
CA PRO A 50 14.78 -3.41 3.00
C PRO A 50 14.05 -2.57 1.95
N LEU A 51 12.76 -2.84 1.72
CA LEU A 51 11.93 -2.08 0.78
C LEU A 51 11.68 -0.64 1.29
N TYR A 52 11.42 -0.49 2.58
CA TYR A 52 11.23 0.82 3.21
C TYR A 52 12.54 1.62 3.20
N GLY A 53 13.67 0.98 3.47
CA GLY A 53 15.00 1.57 3.36
C GLY A 53 15.27 2.09 1.95
N ALA A 54 14.93 1.32 0.91
CA ALA A 54 15.07 1.76 -0.47
C ALA A 54 14.20 3.00 -0.76
N LEU A 55 12.94 3.04 -0.31
CA LEU A 55 12.09 4.22 -0.44
C LEU A 55 12.63 5.44 0.32
N ALA A 56 13.15 5.23 1.53
CA ALA A 56 13.70 6.30 2.36
C ALA A 56 14.96 6.94 1.75
N ASN A 57 15.73 6.15 0.98
CA ASN A 57 17.00 6.55 0.38
C ASN A 57 16.91 6.74 -1.15
N ASN A 58 15.76 7.16 -1.68
CA ASN A 58 15.57 7.46 -3.11
C ASN A 58 15.97 6.31 -4.07
N GLY A 59 15.74 5.06 -3.67
CA GLY A 59 16.04 3.88 -4.46
C GLY A 59 17.44 3.30 -4.27
N GLU A 60 18.28 3.89 -3.41
CA GLU A 60 19.54 3.27 -3.01
C GLU A 60 19.29 1.88 -2.39
N GLY A 61 20.05 0.88 -2.83
CA GLY A 61 19.89 -0.51 -2.40
C GLY A 61 18.89 -1.34 -3.22
N SER A 62 18.11 -0.73 -4.12
CA SER A 62 17.13 -1.44 -4.98
C SER A 62 17.75 -2.44 -5.96
N GLY A 63 19.05 -2.30 -6.28
CA GLY A 63 19.80 -3.22 -7.13
C GLY A 63 20.43 -4.42 -6.39
N THR A 64 20.23 -4.56 -5.09
CA THR A 64 20.87 -5.62 -4.30
C THR A 64 20.09 -6.94 -4.35
N GLY A 65 20.79 -8.07 -4.16
CA GLY A 65 20.14 -9.38 -4.01
C GLY A 65 19.22 -9.45 -2.79
N GLU A 66 19.55 -8.71 -1.72
CA GLU A 66 18.72 -8.57 -0.53
C GLU A 66 17.38 -7.88 -0.84
N PHE A 67 17.42 -6.77 -1.58
CA PHE A 67 16.21 -6.10 -2.02
C PHE A 67 15.35 -7.00 -2.93
N ALA A 68 15.97 -7.70 -3.87
CA ALA A 68 15.24 -8.62 -4.75
C ALA A 68 14.54 -9.74 -3.97
N ALA A 69 15.23 -10.34 -2.99
CA ALA A 69 14.66 -11.36 -2.12
C ALA A 69 13.52 -10.79 -1.25
N ALA A 70 13.72 -9.60 -0.67
CA ALA A 70 12.71 -8.91 0.13
C ALA A 70 11.46 -8.57 -0.70
N ARG A 71 11.63 -8.13 -1.95
CA ARG A 71 10.52 -7.80 -2.86
C ARG A 71 9.67 -9.02 -3.20
N GLU A 72 10.31 -10.16 -3.47
CA GLU A 72 9.58 -11.41 -3.74
C GLU A 72 8.88 -11.95 -2.48
N ALA A 73 9.54 -11.89 -1.32
CA ALA A 73 8.92 -12.26 -0.04
C ALA A 73 7.70 -11.36 0.27
N ALA A 74 7.81 -10.05 0.03
CA ALA A 74 6.74 -9.08 0.25
C ALA A 74 5.50 -9.34 -0.63
N LYS A 75 5.68 -9.81 -1.87
CA LYS A 75 4.55 -10.26 -2.71
C LYS A 75 3.82 -11.45 -2.07
N GLY A 76 4.57 -12.40 -1.53
CA GLY A 76 4.02 -13.55 -0.81
C GLY A 76 3.26 -13.14 0.46
N GLU A 77 3.86 -12.29 1.28
CA GLU A 77 3.22 -11.76 2.49
C GLU A 77 1.98 -10.93 2.17
N LEU A 78 2.02 -10.05 1.16
CA LEU A 78 0.87 -9.26 0.76
C LEU A 78 -0.31 -10.15 0.36
N ARG A 79 -0.05 -11.23 -0.39
CA ARG A 79 -1.08 -12.21 -0.74
C ARG A 79 -1.66 -12.89 0.51
N SER A 80 -0.83 -13.22 1.50
CA SER A 80 -1.31 -13.75 2.78
C SER A 80 -2.24 -12.74 3.47
N HIS A 81 -1.84 -11.47 3.54
CA HIS A 81 -2.67 -10.40 4.11
C HIS A 81 -4.04 -10.28 3.43
N GLU A 82 -4.08 -10.40 2.10
CA GLU A 82 -5.33 -10.33 1.34
C GLU A 82 -6.27 -11.49 1.70
N LEU A 83 -5.72 -12.70 1.85
CA LEU A 83 -6.47 -13.88 2.29
C LEU A 83 -6.97 -13.71 3.74
N ASP A 84 -6.11 -13.27 4.64
CA ASP A 84 -6.47 -13.00 6.04
C ASP A 84 -7.57 -11.93 6.14
N GLY A 85 -7.50 -10.89 5.31
CA GLY A 85 -8.51 -9.84 5.24
C GLY A 85 -9.86 -10.35 4.72
N MET A 86 -9.86 -11.25 3.74
CA MET A 86 -11.08 -11.91 3.26
C MET A 86 -11.70 -12.82 4.32
N GLU A 87 -10.88 -13.53 5.08
CA GLU A 87 -11.34 -14.36 6.20
C GLU A 87 -11.90 -13.52 7.34
N LEU A 88 -11.23 -12.43 7.73
CA LEU A 88 -11.71 -11.48 8.73
C LEU A 88 -13.07 -10.91 8.34
N LEU A 89 -13.25 -10.52 7.07
CA LEU A 89 -14.55 -10.04 6.56
C LEU A 89 -15.63 -11.13 6.64
N ALA A 90 -15.31 -12.36 6.23
CA ALA A 90 -16.26 -13.46 6.27
C ALA A 90 -16.69 -13.80 7.70
N ARG A 91 -15.77 -13.69 8.67
CA ARG A 91 -16.08 -13.84 10.11
C ARG A 91 -16.94 -12.68 10.63
N LEU A 92 -16.62 -11.43 10.26
CA LEU A 92 -17.40 -10.25 10.64
C LEU A 92 -18.84 -10.31 10.12
N GLU A 93 -19.05 -10.84 8.92
CA GLU A 93 -20.37 -11.01 8.29
C GLU A 93 -21.10 -12.29 8.76
N GLY A 94 -20.49 -13.07 9.66
CA GLY A 94 -21.07 -14.33 10.16
C GLY A 94 -21.10 -15.47 9.14
N ARG A 95 -20.41 -15.34 8.00
CA ARG A 95 -20.29 -16.40 6.97
C ARG A 95 -19.34 -17.52 7.41
N VAL A 96 -18.39 -17.21 8.29
CA VAL A 96 -17.44 -18.15 8.90
C VAL A 96 -17.51 -17.99 10.42
N PRO A 97 -17.64 -19.08 11.20
CA PRO A 97 -17.64 -18.97 12.66
C PRO A 97 -16.27 -18.53 13.19
N ALA A 98 -16.26 -17.78 14.29
CA ALA A 98 -15.03 -17.50 15.03
C ALA A 98 -14.44 -18.81 15.58
N PRO A 99 -13.11 -18.93 15.68
CA PRO A 99 -12.47 -20.05 16.36
C PRO A 99 -13.00 -20.25 17.78
N VAL A 100 -13.04 -21.50 18.24
CA VAL A 100 -13.53 -21.82 19.59
C VAL A 100 -12.61 -21.18 20.63
N GLY A 101 -13.16 -20.29 21.45
CA GLY A 101 -12.43 -19.57 22.50
C GLY A 101 -12.05 -18.13 22.12
N ASP A 102 -12.22 -17.74 20.85
CA ASP A 102 -11.92 -16.39 20.38
C ASP A 102 -13.18 -15.53 20.31
N ALA A 103 -13.03 -14.23 20.59
CA ALA A 103 -14.09 -13.27 20.29
C ALA A 103 -14.22 -13.09 18.76
N PRO A 104 -15.43 -12.83 18.25
CA PRO A 104 -15.60 -12.43 16.86
C PRO A 104 -14.78 -11.18 16.54
N PRO A 105 -14.20 -11.06 15.34
CA PRO A 105 -13.47 -9.87 14.97
C PRO A 105 -14.40 -8.67 14.92
N THR A 106 -13.86 -7.52 15.29
CA THR A 106 -14.53 -6.22 15.22
C THR A 106 -14.37 -5.61 13.84
N ARG A 107 -15.27 -4.67 13.51
CA ARG A 107 -15.16 -3.88 12.28
C ARG A 107 -13.85 -3.09 12.22
N GLY A 108 -13.40 -2.56 13.36
CA GLY A 108 -12.16 -1.79 13.45
C GLY A 108 -10.92 -2.63 13.16
N GLU A 109 -10.88 -3.90 13.61
CA GLU A 109 -9.77 -4.82 13.29
C GLU A 109 -9.71 -5.11 11.79
N TYR A 110 -10.85 -5.40 11.17
CA TYR A 110 -10.93 -5.58 9.72
C TYR A 110 -10.49 -4.32 8.95
N GLU A 111 -10.98 -3.14 9.33
CA GLU A 111 -10.63 -1.89 8.66
C GLU A 111 -9.14 -1.55 8.82
N ASN A 112 -8.56 -1.76 9.99
CA ASN A 112 -7.12 -1.59 10.21
C ASN A 112 -6.28 -2.53 9.35
N HIS A 113 -6.66 -3.83 9.30
CA HIS A 113 -5.99 -4.82 8.47
C HIS A 113 -6.08 -4.46 6.98
N ARG A 114 -7.30 -4.19 6.50
CA ARG A 114 -7.57 -3.77 5.12
C ARG A 114 -6.74 -2.54 4.75
N ASN A 115 -6.70 -1.54 5.62
CA ASN A 115 -5.97 -0.30 5.39
C ASN A 115 -4.46 -0.56 5.27
N LEU A 116 -3.90 -1.40 6.14
CA LEU A 116 -2.51 -1.82 6.06
C LEU A 116 -2.21 -2.55 4.74
N THR A 117 -3.03 -3.53 4.36
CA THR A 117 -2.87 -4.28 3.10
C THR A 117 -2.77 -3.34 1.89
N TRP A 118 -3.64 -2.35 1.81
CA TRP A 118 -3.61 -1.36 0.71
C TRP A 118 -2.37 -0.48 0.73
N ARG A 119 -1.88 -0.07 1.90
CA ARG A 119 -0.63 0.72 2.03
C ARG A 119 0.60 -0.10 1.65
N LEU A 120 0.65 -1.37 2.02
CA LEU A 120 1.70 -2.31 1.60
C LEU A 120 1.68 -2.55 0.09
N ARG A 121 0.50 -2.60 -0.52
CA ARG A 121 0.36 -2.66 -1.97
C ARG A 121 0.91 -1.39 -2.65
N ALA A 122 0.56 -0.20 -2.15
CA ALA A 122 1.09 1.06 -2.67
C ALA A 122 2.64 1.09 -2.64
N MET A 123 3.22 0.56 -1.55
CA MET A 123 4.66 0.44 -1.38
C MET A 123 5.30 -0.49 -2.41
N LEU A 124 4.72 -1.66 -2.67
CA LEU A 124 5.21 -2.56 -3.71
C LEU A 124 5.07 -1.95 -5.10
N THR A 125 3.93 -1.34 -5.41
CA THR A 125 3.70 -0.67 -6.71
C THR A 125 4.72 0.43 -6.99
N ALA A 126 5.13 1.21 -5.99
CA ALA A 126 6.17 2.23 -6.14
C ALA A 126 7.57 1.67 -6.45
N LEU A 127 7.80 0.39 -6.16
CA LEU A 127 9.07 -0.32 -6.39
C LEU A 127 9.01 -1.23 -7.63
N GLU A 128 7.92 -1.18 -8.39
CA GLU A 128 7.80 -1.83 -9.69
C GLU A 128 8.40 -0.98 -10.81
N ASP A 129 8.63 -1.63 -11.96
CA ASP A 129 9.13 -0.94 -13.15
C ASP A 129 8.14 0.17 -13.54
N PRO A 130 8.59 1.42 -13.76
CA PRO A 130 7.68 2.53 -14.00
C PRO A 130 6.75 2.30 -15.20
N TYR A 131 5.47 2.56 -14.99
CA TYR A 131 4.43 2.47 -16.04
C TYR A 131 3.48 3.68 -15.99
N PRO A 132 2.75 3.98 -17.08
CA PRO A 132 2.05 5.26 -17.23
C PRO A 132 1.02 5.62 -16.14
N GLU A 133 0.41 4.63 -15.50
CA GLU A 133 -0.63 4.82 -14.48
C GLU A 133 -0.14 4.55 -13.05
N GLN A 134 1.15 4.29 -12.85
CA GLN A 134 1.70 3.87 -11.55
C GLN A 134 1.35 4.84 -10.42
N LEU A 135 1.44 6.15 -10.65
CA LEU A 135 1.09 7.14 -9.63
C LEU A 135 -0.41 7.11 -9.28
N LEU A 136 -1.28 6.86 -10.27
CA LEU A 136 -2.72 6.73 -10.04
C LEU A 136 -3.04 5.48 -9.23
N ASP A 137 -2.35 4.37 -9.51
CA ASP A 137 -2.49 3.13 -8.73
C ASP A 137 -2.01 3.29 -7.29
N ILE A 138 -0.85 3.93 -7.08
CA ILE A 138 -0.33 4.24 -5.74
C ILE A 138 -1.35 5.12 -4.98
N ALA A 139 -1.79 6.22 -5.60
CA ALA A 139 -2.76 7.12 -4.97
C ALA A 139 -4.08 6.42 -4.62
N HIS A 140 -4.57 5.55 -5.51
CA HIS A 140 -5.77 4.76 -5.28
C HIS A 140 -5.59 3.75 -4.13
N CYS A 141 -4.44 3.09 -4.07
CA CYS A 141 -4.10 2.22 -2.96
C CYS A 141 -4.06 3.00 -1.64
N LEU A 142 -3.43 4.17 -1.60
CA LEU A 142 -3.37 5.00 -0.38
C LEU A 142 -4.75 5.49 0.07
N HIS A 143 -5.59 5.92 -0.87
CA HIS A 143 -6.98 6.29 -0.61
C HIS A 143 -7.77 5.12 0.00
N ASN A 144 -7.69 3.92 -0.61
CA ASN A 144 -8.33 2.71 -0.07
C ASN A 144 -7.70 2.25 1.26
N GLY A 145 -6.44 2.63 1.48
CA GLY A 145 -5.67 2.50 2.72
C GLY A 145 -6.09 3.47 3.83
N GLY A 146 -7.17 4.24 3.63
CA GLY A 146 -7.72 5.15 4.64
C GLY A 146 -6.92 6.44 4.82
N MET A 147 -6.02 6.77 3.90
CA MET A 147 -5.46 8.13 3.84
C MET A 147 -6.48 9.07 3.21
N ASN A 148 -6.56 10.30 3.72
CA ASN A 148 -7.39 11.31 3.09
C ASN A 148 -6.66 11.93 1.88
N ASP A 149 -7.45 12.49 0.95
CA ASP A 149 -6.92 13.04 -0.30
C ASP A 149 -5.96 14.21 -0.09
N THR A 150 -6.16 15.00 0.98
CA THR A 150 -5.28 16.13 1.33
C THR A 150 -3.87 15.65 1.66
N ASP A 151 -3.75 14.62 2.50
CA ASP A 151 -2.47 14.04 2.91
C ASP A 151 -1.75 13.40 1.71
N ILE A 152 -2.51 12.74 0.83
CA ILE A 152 -1.95 12.16 -0.41
C ILE A 152 -1.47 13.27 -1.34
N THR A 153 -2.24 14.34 -1.51
CA THR A 153 -1.88 15.48 -2.37
C THR A 153 -0.65 16.23 -1.84
N GLN A 154 -0.47 16.32 -0.53
CA GLN A 154 0.72 16.92 0.09
C GLN A 154 2.01 16.10 -0.15
N ALA A 155 1.88 14.84 -0.55
CA ALA A 155 3.00 13.96 -0.87
C ALA A 155 3.38 13.94 -2.36
N LEU A 156 2.72 14.75 -3.21
CA LEU A 156 3.05 14.95 -4.64
C LEU A 156 4.18 15.97 -4.84
#